data_AF-A0A8D8ESB3-F1
#
_entry.id   AF-A0A8D8ESB3-F1
#
_cell.length_a   1.000
_cell.length_b   1.000
_cell.length_c   1.000
_cell.angle_alpha   90.00
_cell.angle_beta   90.00
_cell.angle_gamma   90.00
#
_symmetry.space_group_name_H-M   'P 1'
#
loop_
_entity.id
_entity.type
_entity.pdbx_description
1 polymer ?
#
loop_
_entity_poly.entity_id
_entity_poly.type
_entity_poly.pdbx_seq_one_letter_code
_entity_poly.pdbx_strand_id
1 'polypeptide(L)'
;MQDDLELYQYLRSVSCCQICCLRFLNGRADDFLNVDEGLKKRNLTSNEEENPAKKLRENLCVACLGLFDPSRLEALLEQVRNSSDFKAYDCQFFNSSISLPIVLHLRQLSLWLALLERFPARYDRNSPAPDVAVKDALKAMLNRKLEDVLGKPFSVHGVSVNVFFEYGGEEAELGVLKLVKPEVFVNRKANKHCRKEFITRNAFERHFTPTTVCWELFRKHVAVPPAVQDGGLKLEKISFSGPTVFLAGRYNKISRELSQTPWILDGKRKMENSVQEIMAKVVAPYFGVADQSLIFSSSGREDVDVRCLGEGRPFVLEIPYAFKDYLKESAAEEMEQAIDASKLISIKDLQMVERDELVHIKQGEEDKRKFYRALCVIDEP
;
A
#
# COMPACT_ATOMS: atom_id res chain seq x y z
N MET A 1 -20.58 -9.86 -28.83
CA MET A 1 -20.31 -11.30 -29.07
C MET A 1 -19.39 -11.51 -30.26
N GLN A 2 -19.78 -11.19 -31.51
CA GLN A 2 -18.85 -11.25 -32.66
C GLN A 2 -17.63 -10.33 -32.45
N ASP A 3 -17.88 -9.10 -32.01
CA ASP A 3 -16.85 -8.09 -31.72
C ASP A 3 -15.87 -8.48 -30.60
N ASP A 4 -16.28 -9.34 -29.66
CA ASP A 4 -15.40 -9.80 -28.56
C ASP A 4 -14.45 -10.90 -29.04
N LEU A 5 -14.92 -11.75 -29.96
CA LEU A 5 -14.10 -12.77 -30.60
C LEU A 5 -13.05 -12.14 -31.51
N GLU A 6 -13.43 -11.16 -32.32
CA GLU A 6 -12.48 -10.41 -33.17
C GLU A 6 -11.43 -9.67 -32.34
N LEU A 7 -11.85 -9.03 -31.24
CA LEU A 7 -10.94 -8.39 -30.30
C LEU A 7 -9.99 -9.41 -29.66
N TYR A 8 -10.50 -10.54 -29.19
CA TYR A 8 -9.70 -11.61 -28.59
C TYR A 8 -8.66 -12.16 -29.58
N GLN A 9 -9.08 -12.47 -30.81
CA GLN A 9 -8.21 -12.96 -31.88
C GLN A 9 -7.12 -11.94 -32.23
N TYR A 10 -7.48 -10.66 -32.32
CA TYR A 10 -6.51 -9.58 -32.55
C TYR A 10 -5.49 -9.50 -31.40
N LEU A 11 -5.94 -9.48 -30.15
CA LEU A 11 -5.06 -9.43 -28.98
C LEU A 11 -4.11 -10.65 -28.93
N ARG A 12 -4.60 -11.85 -29.23
CA ARG A 12 -3.74 -13.05 -29.34
C ARG A 12 -2.75 -12.94 -30.50
N SER A 13 -3.15 -12.38 -31.64
CA SER A 13 -2.26 -12.19 -32.81
C SER A 13 -1.08 -11.25 -32.52
N VAL A 14 -1.26 -10.27 -31.62
CA VAL A 14 -0.19 -9.36 -31.18
C VAL A 14 0.56 -9.89 -29.96
N SER A 15 0.43 -11.17 -29.63
CA SER A 15 1.10 -11.83 -28.49
C SER A 15 0.66 -11.31 -27.11
N CYS A 16 -0.63 -10.97 -26.89
CA CYS A 16 -1.17 -10.80 -25.53
C CYS A 16 -1.48 -12.16 -24.90
N CYS A 17 -1.16 -12.37 -23.61
CA CYS A 17 -1.59 -13.56 -22.87
C CYS A 17 -3.10 -13.56 -22.62
N GLN A 18 -3.69 -14.72 -22.36
CA GLN A 18 -5.13 -14.86 -22.13
C GLN A 18 -5.66 -13.97 -21.01
N ILE A 19 -4.90 -13.79 -19.91
CA ILE A 19 -5.28 -12.88 -18.81
C ILE A 19 -5.33 -11.43 -19.29
N CYS A 20 -4.37 -10.99 -20.10
CA CYS A 20 -4.41 -9.67 -20.71
C CYS A 20 -5.59 -9.56 -21.68
N CYS A 21 -5.89 -10.58 -22.47
CA CYS A 21 -7.09 -10.58 -23.30
C CYS A 21 -8.36 -10.37 -22.45
N LEU A 22 -8.51 -11.11 -21.34
CA LEU A 22 -9.63 -10.93 -20.42
C LEU A 22 -9.67 -9.52 -19.81
N ARG A 23 -8.51 -8.92 -19.50
CA ARG A 23 -8.46 -7.52 -19.03
C ARG A 23 -9.06 -6.54 -20.05
N PHE A 24 -8.67 -6.64 -21.33
CA PHE A 24 -9.20 -5.80 -22.42
C PHE A 24 -10.65 -6.15 -22.80
N LEU A 25 -11.16 -7.31 -22.34
CA LEU A 25 -12.56 -7.71 -22.41
C LEU A 25 -13.35 -7.34 -21.14
N ASN A 26 -12.78 -6.51 -20.26
CA ASN A 26 -13.38 -6.11 -18.97
C ASN A 26 -13.78 -7.30 -18.08
N GLY A 27 -12.86 -8.27 -17.96
CA GLY A 27 -12.96 -9.40 -17.04
C GLY A 27 -13.11 -8.98 -15.58
N ARG A 28 -13.84 -9.79 -14.81
CA ARG A 28 -13.99 -9.67 -13.35
C ARG A 28 -12.90 -10.45 -12.63
N ALA A 29 -12.78 -10.25 -11.31
CA ALA A 29 -11.81 -10.94 -10.46
C ALA A 29 -11.80 -12.47 -10.68
N ASP A 30 -12.98 -13.10 -10.71
CA ASP A 30 -13.12 -14.55 -10.91
C ASP A 30 -12.62 -15.02 -12.28
N ASP A 31 -12.75 -14.18 -13.32
CA ASP A 31 -12.25 -14.50 -14.66
C ASP A 31 -10.71 -14.59 -14.69
N PHE A 32 -10.02 -13.83 -13.84
CA PHE A 32 -8.55 -13.88 -13.73
C PHE A 32 -8.06 -15.07 -12.92
N LEU A 33 -8.88 -15.56 -11.97
CA LEU A 33 -8.56 -16.75 -11.18
C LEU A 33 -8.71 -18.03 -12.00
N ASN A 34 -9.75 -18.12 -12.83
CA ASN A 34 -9.99 -19.24 -13.73
C ASN A 34 -10.15 -18.74 -15.18
N VAL A 35 -9.00 -18.60 -15.85
CA VAL A 35 -8.91 -18.04 -17.20
C VAL A 35 -9.72 -18.85 -18.21
N ASP A 36 -9.64 -20.17 -18.15
CA ASP A 36 -10.35 -21.06 -19.09
C ASP A 36 -11.86 -20.92 -18.95
N GLU A 37 -12.37 -20.86 -17.71
CA GLU A 37 -13.79 -20.65 -17.45
C GLU A 37 -14.24 -19.25 -17.87
N GLY A 38 -13.42 -18.22 -17.62
CA GLY A 38 -13.68 -16.84 -18.05
C GLY A 38 -13.77 -16.69 -19.57
N LEU A 39 -12.95 -17.44 -20.32
CA LEU A 39 -13.01 -17.51 -21.79
C LEU A 39 -14.21 -18.32 -22.28
N LYS A 40 -14.52 -19.47 -21.65
CA LYS A 40 -15.71 -20.29 -21.95
C LYS A 40 -16.99 -19.49 -21.78
N LYS A 41 -17.15 -18.74 -20.68
CA LYS A 41 -18.31 -17.86 -20.41
C LYS A 41 -18.56 -16.84 -21.52
N ARG A 42 -17.52 -16.46 -22.28
CA ARG A 42 -17.57 -15.47 -23.36
C ARG A 42 -17.61 -16.11 -24.75
N ASN A 43 -17.68 -17.44 -24.85
CA ASN A 43 -17.60 -18.21 -26.09
C ASN A 43 -16.29 -17.95 -26.88
N LEU A 44 -15.17 -17.76 -26.17
CA LEU A 44 -13.87 -17.41 -26.75
C LEU A 44 -12.87 -18.59 -26.81
N THR A 45 -13.31 -19.80 -26.49
CA THR A 45 -12.48 -21.00 -26.58
C THR A 45 -12.20 -21.37 -28.03
N SER A 46 -10.93 -21.58 -28.37
CA SER A 46 -10.54 -22.31 -29.57
C SER A 46 -10.95 -23.78 -29.41
N ASN A 47 -11.54 -24.37 -30.44
CA ASN A 47 -11.66 -25.84 -30.58
C ASN A 47 -10.25 -26.43 -30.77
N GLU A 48 -9.42 -26.40 -29.73
CA GLU A 48 -8.09 -27.03 -29.70
C GLU A 48 -8.14 -28.50 -29.23
N GLU A 49 -9.28 -29.18 -29.37
CA GLU A 49 -9.36 -30.63 -29.18
C GLU A 49 -8.99 -31.43 -30.44
N GLU A 50 -8.71 -30.80 -31.59
CA GLU A 50 -8.32 -31.51 -32.82
C GLU A 50 -7.12 -30.85 -33.54
N ASN A 51 -5.93 -30.82 -32.92
CA ASN A 51 -4.64 -31.09 -33.61
C ASN A 51 -3.44 -30.86 -32.68
N PRO A 52 -2.60 -31.88 -32.37
CA PRO A 52 -1.38 -31.73 -31.58
C PRO A 52 -0.19 -31.17 -32.38
N ALA A 53 -0.44 -30.23 -33.31
CA ALA A 53 0.58 -29.72 -34.22
C ALA A 53 1.09 -28.34 -33.76
N LYS A 54 2.28 -28.37 -33.12
CA LYS A 54 3.18 -27.24 -32.82
C LYS A 54 2.63 -26.25 -31.78
N LYS A 55 2.90 -26.52 -30.50
CA LYS A 55 2.95 -25.48 -29.45
C LYS A 55 3.90 -24.38 -29.94
N LEU A 56 3.37 -23.29 -30.47
CA LEU A 56 4.16 -22.08 -30.76
C LEU A 56 4.88 -21.70 -29.46
N ARG A 57 6.17 -21.37 -29.54
CA ARG A 57 6.84 -20.69 -28.42
C ARG A 57 5.98 -19.47 -28.09
N GLU A 58 5.30 -19.50 -26.95
CA GLU A 58 4.53 -18.33 -26.52
C GLU A 58 5.53 -17.22 -26.23
N ASN A 59 5.57 -16.24 -27.15
CA ASN A 59 6.32 -15.01 -26.95
C ASN A 59 5.87 -14.36 -25.63
N LEU A 60 6.77 -13.61 -24.99
CA LEU A 60 6.41 -12.84 -23.81
C LEU A 60 5.26 -11.89 -24.12
N CYS A 61 4.29 -11.82 -23.21
CA CYS A 61 3.11 -11.01 -23.38
C CYS A 61 3.48 -9.53 -23.60
N VAL A 62 3.09 -8.96 -24.73
CA VAL A 62 3.41 -7.55 -25.07
C VAL A 62 2.77 -6.54 -24.10
N ALA A 63 1.70 -6.94 -23.41
CA ALA A 63 0.94 -6.10 -22.49
C ALA A 63 1.48 -6.16 -21.04
N CYS A 64 1.86 -7.33 -20.55
CA CYS A 64 2.25 -7.53 -19.14
C CYS A 64 3.69 -8.03 -18.94
N LEU A 65 4.46 -8.26 -20.00
CA LEU A 65 5.86 -8.69 -19.91
C LEU A 65 6.06 -9.97 -19.06
N GLY A 66 5.09 -10.90 -19.12
CA GLY A 66 5.15 -12.15 -18.37
C GLY A 66 4.77 -12.04 -16.89
N LEU A 67 4.11 -10.95 -16.46
CA LEU A 67 3.67 -10.76 -15.07
C LEU A 67 2.80 -11.90 -14.54
N PHE A 68 1.95 -12.46 -15.40
CA PHE A 68 0.99 -13.51 -15.03
C PHE A 68 1.50 -14.93 -15.33
N ASP A 69 2.82 -15.09 -15.48
CA ASP A 69 3.42 -16.40 -15.66
C ASP A 69 3.16 -17.28 -14.41
N PRO A 70 2.51 -18.46 -14.55
CA PRO A 70 2.14 -19.29 -13.41
C PRO A 70 3.34 -19.73 -12.56
N SER A 71 4.49 -20.02 -13.19
CA SER A 71 5.68 -20.48 -12.47
C SER A 71 6.29 -19.37 -11.60
N ARG A 72 6.25 -18.12 -12.07
CA ARG A 72 6.71 -16.96 -11.30
C ARG A 72 5.78 -16.65 -10.13
N LEU A 73 4.47 -16.72 -10.36
CA LEU A 73 3.49 -16.51 -9.29
C LEU A 73 3.64 -17.59 -8.21
N GLU A 74 3.84 -18.86 -8.59
CA GLU A 74 4.07 -19.93 -7.62
C GLU A 74 5.38 -19.74 -6.85
N ALA A 75 6.47 -19.35 -7.53
CA ALA A 75 7.75 -19.04 -6.88
C ALA A 75 7.63 -17.89 -5.88
N LEU A 76 6.86 -16.84 -6.20
CA LEU A 76 6.57 -15.74 -5.28
C LEU A 76 5.81 -16.25 -4.05
N LEU A 77 4.76 -17.04 -4.25
CA LEU A 77 3.96 -17.58 -3.14
C LEU A 77 4.79 -18.47 -2.23
N GLU A 78 5.69 -19.28 -2.78
CA GLU A 78 6.58 -20.14 -2.00
C GLU A 78 7.62 -19.32 -1.21
N GLN A 79 8.14 -18.22 -1.77
CA GLN A 79 8.98 -17.29 -1.02
C GLN A 79 8.24 -16.65 0.16
N VAL A 80 6.97 -16.27 -0.03
CA VAL A 80 6.15 -15.71 1.05
C VAL A 80 5.85 -16.79 2.11
N ARG A 81 5.46 -18.00 1.70
CA ARG A 81 5.17 -19.14 2.59
C ARG A 81 6.36 -19.49 3.49
N ASN A 82 7.57 -19.46 2.93
CA ASN A 82 8.78 -19.87 3.63
C ASN A 82 9.51 -18.75 4.36
N SER A 83 9.08 -17.49 4.19
CA SER A 83 9.69 -16.34 4.84
C SER A 83 9.62 -16.43 6.37
N SER A 84 10.79 -16.45 7.02
CA SER A 84 10.89 -16.29 8.48
C SER A 84 10.43 -14.91 8.92
N ASP A 85 10.68 -13.89 8.11
CA ASP A 85 10.36 -12.49 8.42
C ASP A 85 8.84 -12.29 8.50
N PHE A 86 8.07 -12.93 7.61
CA PHE A 86 6.61 -12.89 7.69
C PHE A 86 6.10 -13.67 8.90
N LYS A 87 6.69 -14.84 9.20
CA LYS A 87 6.31 -15.68 10.35
C LYS A 87 6.61 -15.02 11.70
N ALA A 88 7.50 -14.03 11.75
CA ALA A 88 7.76 -13.24 12.94
C ALA A 88 6.56 -12.35 13.35
N TYR A 89 5.65 -12.04 12.43
CA TYR A 89 4.46 -11.24 12.71
C TYR A 89 3.31 -12.10 13.24
N ASP A 90 2.91 -11.81 14.48
CA ASP A 90 1.75 -12.38 15.15
C ASP A 90 0.53 -11.47 14.97
N CYS A 91 0.08 -11.38 13.71
CA CYS A 91 -1.10 -10.62 13.31
C CYS A 91 -2.21 -11.52 12.75
N GLN A 92 -3.46 -11.12 12.88
CA GLN A 92 -4.61 -11.89 12.39
C GLN A 92 -4.80 -11.76 10.88
N PHE A 93 -4.43 -10.63 10.30
CA PHE A 93 -4.70 -10.31 8.89
C PHE A 93 -3.42 -10.00 8.10
N PHE A 94 -3.55 -9.99 6.76
CA PHE A 94 -2.52 -9.47 5.85
C PHE A 94 -3.09 -8.47 4.84
N ASN A 95 -2.24 -7.63 4.26
CA ASN A 95 -2.53 -6.89 3.03
C ASN A 95 -1.43 -7.09 1.99
N SER A 96 -1.69 -6.70 0.75
CA SER A 96 -0.70 -6.74 -0.33
C SER A 96 -0.48 -5.36 -0.94
N SER A 97 0.80 -5.02 -1.11
CA SER A 97 1.25 -3.82 -1.79
C SER A 97 2.13 -4.23 -2.97
N ILE A 98 1.75 -3.83 -4.18
CA ILE A 98 2.45 -4.24 -5.41
C ILE A 98 3.03 -3.00 -6.09
N SER A 99 4.34 -3.02 -6.31
CA SER A 99 5.06 -2.06 -7.13
C SER A 99 5.36 -2.66 -8.51
N LEU A 100 4.80 -2.05 -9.55
CA LEU A 100 5.00 -2.44 -10.95
C LEU A 100 5.73 -1.33 -11.73
N PRO A 101 6.59 -1.70 -12.69
CA PRO A 101 7.21 -0.75 -13.62
C PRO A 101 6.20 0.12 -14.39
N ILE A 102 6.56 1.38 -14.63
CA ILE A 102 5.77 2.36 -15.39
C ILE A 102 5.65 1.94 -16.86
N VAL A 103 6.62 1.19 -17.40
CA VAL A 103 6.57 0.65 -18.78
C VAL A 103 5.28 -0.14 -19.06
N LEU A 104 4.63 -0.73 -18.06
CA LEU A 104 3.35 -1.41 -18.24
C LEU A 104 2.22 -0.45 -18.64
N HIS A 105 2.25 0.80 -18.15
CA HIS A 105 1.32 1.84 -18.59
C HIS A 105 1.64 2.30 -20.02
N LEU A 106 2.91 2.33 -20.41
CA LEU A 106 3.30 2.60 -21.81
C LEU A 106 2.76 1.54 -22.76
N ARG A 107 2.86 0.27 -22.36
CA ARG A 107 2.33 -0.87 -23.14
C ARG A 107 0.81 -0.85 -23.21
N GLN A 108 0.15 -0.54 -22.09
CA GLN A 108 -1.30 -0.33 -22.05
C GLN A 108 -1.73 0.78 -23.03
N LEU A 109 -1.06 1.94 -22.99
CA LEU A 109 -1.36 3.05 -23.89
C LEU A 109 -1.14 2.67 -25.36
N SER A 110 -0.01 2.04 -25.69
CA SER A 110 0.29 1.60 -27.05
C SER A 110 -0.74 0.59 -27.57
N LEU A 111 -1.18 -0.37 -26.76
CA LEU A 111 -2.30 -1.26 -27.12
C LEU A 111 -3.61 -0.50 -27.28
N TRP A 112 -3.91 0.46 -26.41
CA TRP A 112 -5.12 1.27 -26.52
C TRP A 112 -5.15 2.05 -27.83
N LEU A 113 -4.04 2.67 -28.24
CA LEU A 113 -3.94 3.35 -29.53
C LEU A 113 -4.16 2.38 -30.71
N ALA A 114 -3.58 1.18 -30.65
CA ALA A 114 -3.79 0.15 -31.68
C ALA A 114 -5.27 -0.31 -31.75
N LEU A 115 -5.96 -0.38 -30.60
CA LEU A 115 -7.38 -0.73 -30.54
C LEU A 115 -8.28 0.37 -31.10
N LEU A 116 -7.96 1.65 -30.86
CA LEU A 116 -8.71 2.78 -31.43
C LEU A 116 -8.68 2.78 -32.96
N GLU A 117 -7.61 2.30 -33.56
CA GLU A 117 -7.45 2.24 -35.02
C GLU A 117 -8.08 1.01 -35.63
N ARG A 118 -7.95 -0.12 -34.94
CA ARG A 118 -8.46 -1.40 -35.44
C ARG A 118 -9.95 -1.54 -35.22
N PHE A 119 -10.49 -0.97 -34.14
CA PHE A 119 -11.89 -1.06 -33.73
C PHE A 119 -12.48 0.33 -33.43
N PRO A 120 -12.50 1.26 -34.40
CA PRO A 120 -12.97 2.63 -34.18
C PRO A 120 -14.46 2.73 -33.83
N ALA A 121 -15.25 1.70 -34.15
CA ALA A 121 -16.66 1.62 -33.76
C ALA A 121 -16.85 1.28 -32.27
N ARG A 122 -15.85 0.67 -31.63
CA ARG A 122 -15.91 0.17 -30.25
C ARG A 122 -15.22 1.11 -29.25
N TYR A 123 -14.16 1.79 -29.70
CA TYR A 123 -13.35 2.64 -28.84
C TYR A 123 -13.29 4.06 -29.38
N ASP A 124 -13.51 5.03 -28.49
CA ASP A 124 -13.30 6.46 -28.77
C ASP A 124 -12.13 7.01 -27.94
N ARG A 125 -11.50 8.08 -28.43
CA ARG A 125 -10.39 8.75 -27.74
C ARG A 125 -10.79 9.29 -26.37
N ASN A 126 -12.05 9.68 -26.19
CA ASN A 126 -12.56 10.22 -24.93
C ASN A 126 -13.11 9.13 -24.00
N SER A 127 -13.12 7.87 -24.44
CA SER A 127 -13.53 6.75 -23.60
C SER A 127 -12.53 6.55 -22.44
N PRO A 128 -12.96 5.94 -21.32
CA PRO A 128 -12.01 5.45 -20.32
C PRO A 128 -11.09 4.38 -20.92
N ALA A 129 -10.03 4.03 -20.19
CA ALA A 129 -9.12 2.96 -20.59
C ALA A 129 -9.91 1.68 -20.94
N PRO A 130 -9.52 0.96 -22.01
CA PRO A 130 -10.29 -0.15 -22.56
C PRO A 130 -10.14 -1.46 -21.77
N ASP A 131 -9.33 -1.45 -20.71
CA ASP A 131 -8.95 -2.63 -19.94
C ASP A 131 -9.05 -2.44 -18.42
N VAL A 132 -9.20 -3.56 -17.72
CA VAL A 132 -8.94 -3.64 -16.28
C VAL A 132 -7.45 -3.44 -16.03
N ALA A 133 -7.10 -2.50 -15.15
CA ALA A 133 -5.71 -2.15 -14.85
C ALA A 133 -4.90 -3.40 -14.44
N VAL A 134 -3.69 -3.52 -14.98
CA VAL A 134 -2.79 -4.67 -14.74
C VAL A 134 -2.58 -4.95 -13.25
N LYS A 135 -2.48 -3.89 -12.44
CA LYS A 135 -2.29 -3.97 -11.00
C LYS A 135 -3.50 -4.58 -10.30
N ASP A 136 -4.69 -4.23 -10.73
CA ASP A 136 -5.94 -4.68 -10.10
C ASP A 136 -6.22 -6.14 -10.44
N ALA A 137 -5.98 -6.53 -11.70
CA ALA A 137 -6.03 -7.93 -12.10
C ALA A 137 -5.03 -8.80 -11.31
N LEU A 138 -3.78 -8.33 -11.17
CA LEU A 138 -2.78 -9.03 -10.36
C LEU A 138 -3.17 -9.09 -8.87
N LYS A 139 -3.66 -7.99 -8.29
CA LYS A 139 -4.11 -7.97 -6.89
C LYS A 139 -5.25 -8.95 -6.64
N ALA A 140 -6.24 -9.01 -7.53
CA ALA A 140 -7.35 -9.95 -7.41
C ALA A 140 -6.85 -11.40 -7.37
N MET A 141 -5.93 -11.75 -8.26
CA MET A 141 -5.33 -13.10 -8.29
C MET A 141 -4.44 -13.37 -7.08
N LEU A 142 -3.54 -12.43 -6.77
CA LEU A 142 -2.51 -12.62 -5.76
C LEU A 142 -3.10 -12.65 -4.35
N ASN A 143 -4.08 -11.79 -4.04
CA ASN A 143 -4.72 -11.77 -2.72
C ASN A 143 -5.37 -13.10 -2.40
N ARG A 144 -6.11 -13.69 -3.35
CA ARG A 144 -6.77 -14.97 -3.13
C ARG A 144 -5.76 -16.10 -2.88
N LYS A 145 -4.71 -16.14 -3.70
CA LYS A 145 -3.63 -17.13 -3.55
C LYS A 145 -2.85 -16.94 -2.25
N LEU A 146 -2.64 -15.69 -1.81
CA LEU A 146 -1.99 -15.40 -0.54
C LEU A 146 -2.87 -15.78 0.66
N GLU A 147 -4.19 -15.60 0.59
CA GLU A 147 -5.12 -16.10 1.63
C GLU A 147 -4.96 -17.60 1.83
N ASP A 148 -4.95 -18.37 0.73
CA ASP A 148 -4.79 -19.83 0.75
C ASP A 148 -3.41 -20.24 1.32
N VAL A 149 -2.35 -19.53 0.94
CA VAL A 149 -0.97 -19.85 1.34
C VAL A 149 -0.67 -19.47 2.79
N LEU A 150 -1.19 -18.32 3.25
CA LEU A 150 -0.92 -17.78 4.58
C LEU A 150 -1.92 -18.28 5.62
N GLY A 151 -3.10 -18.76 5.21
CA GLY A 151 -4.20 -19.09 6.12
C GLY A 151 -4.73 -17.89 6.89
N LYS A 152 -4.48 -16.66 6.38
CA LYS A 152 -4.91 -15.40 6.99
C LYS A 152 -5.81 -14.65 6.02
N PRO A 153 -6.92 -14.05 6.47
CA PRO A 153 -7.78 -13.23 5.60
C PRO A 153 -7.13 -11.90 5.24
N PHE A 154 -7.51 -11.34 4.09
CA PHE A 154 -7.10 -10.00 3.67
C PHE A 154 -7.79 -8.91 4.53
N SER A 155 -7.02 -7.96 5.05
CA SER A 155 -7.52 -6.71 5.66
C SER A 155 -6.53 -5.58 5.45
N VAL A 156 -7.02 -4.36 5.24
CA VAL A 156 -6.19 -3.15 5.07
C VAL A 156 -5.26 -2.91 6.26
N HIS A 157 -5.66 -3.37 7.45
CA HIS A 157 -4.90 -3.24 8.70
C HIS A 157 -4.00 -4.45 9.01
N GLY A 158 -3.84 -5.38 8.07
CA GLY A 158 -2.96 -6.53 8.25
C GLY A 158 -1.48 -6.24 8.02
N VAL A 159 -0.65 -7.27 8.15
CA VAL A 159 0.78 -7.22 7.78
C VAL A 159 0.89 -7.03 6.26
N SER A 160 1.64 -6.03 5.84
CA SER A 160 1.83 -5.73 4.43
C SER A 160 2.87 -6.64 3.79
N VAL A 161 2.43 -7.43 2.81
CA VAL A 161 3.28 -8.14 1.85
C VAL A 161 3.58 -7.20 0.69
N ASN A 162 4.78 -6.63 0.68
CA ASN A 162 5.22 -5.68 -0.34
C ASN A 162 6.01 -6.43 -1.43
N VAL A 163 5.49 -6.41 -2.66
CA VAL A 163 6.06 -7.11 -3.82
C VAL A 163 6.56 -6.09 -4.83
N PHE A 164 7.84 -6.18 -5.20
CA PHE A 164 8.47 -5.25 -6.13
C PHE A 164 8.88 -5.98 -7.41
N PHE A 165 8.40 -5.48 -8.55
CA PHE A 165 8.80 -5.95 -9.86
C PHE A 165 9.68 -4.92 -10.55
N GLU A 166 10.67 -5.41 -11.29
CA GLU A 166 11.56 -4.60 -12.12
C GLU A 166 11.55 -5.09 -13.56
N TYR A 167 11.91 -4.19 -14.48
CA TYR A 167 12.12 -4.51 -15.89
C TYR A 167 13.39 -3.84 -16.39
N GLY A 168 14.37 -4.63 -16.82
CA GLY A 168 15.67 -4.12 -17.24
C GLY A 168 15.63 -3.16 -18.43
N GLY A 169 14.62 -3.25 -19.30
CA GLY A 169 14.44 -2.37 -20.45
C GLY A 169 13.66 -1.08 -20.15
N GLU A 170 13.26 -0.83 -18.90
CA GLU A 170 12.33 0.23 -18.56
C GLU A 170 12.86 1.63 -18.89
N GLU A 171 14.12 1.91 -18.56
CA GLU A 171 14.72 3.22 -18.80
C GLU A 171 14.85 3.53 -20.29
N ALA A 172 15.22 2.53 -21.10
CA ALA A 172 15.32 2.67 -22.54
C ALA A 172 13.96 2.96 -23.19
N GLU A 173 12.91 2.18 -22.84
CA GLU A 173 11.57 2.37 -23.41
C GLU A 173 10.92 3.70 -22.97
N LEU A 174 11.08 4.10 -21.70
CA LEU A 174 10.50 5.35 -21.20
C LEU A 174 11.32 6.58 -21.60
N GLY A 175 12.63 6.44 -21.81
CA GLY A 175 13.51 7.53 -22.26
C GLY A 175 13.07 8.12 -23.60
N VAL A 176 12.48 7.29 -24.46
CA VAL A 176 11.94 7.69 -25.78
C VAL A 176 10.77 8.67 -25.67
N LEU A 177 10.02 8.66 -24.56
CA LEU A 177 8.89 9.57 -24.35
C LEU A 177 9.31 11.04 -24.26
N LYS A 178 10.60 11.32 -23.98
CA LYS A 178 11.17 12.66 -24.08
C LYS A 178 11.03 13.25 -25.48
N LEU A 179 11.08 12.41 -26.52
CA LEU A 179 10.93 12.82 -27.92
C LEU A 179 9.46 13.04 -28.30
N VAL A 180 8.53 12.38 -27.60
CA VAL A 180 7.09 12.52 -27.85
C VAL A 180 6.54 13.78 -27.16
N LYS A 181 6.94 14.02 -25.90
CA LYS A 181 6.41 15.10 -25.07
C LYS A 181 7.46 15.66 -24.09
N PRO A 182 8.43 16.46 -24.58
CA PRO A 182 9.57 16.91 -23.78
C PRO A 182 9.18 17.76 -22.56
N GLU A 183 8.07 18.49 -22.65
CA GLU A 183 7.50 19.34 -21.58
C GLU A 183 7.19 18.60 -20.26
N VAL A 184 7.00 17.28 -20.30
CA VAL A 184 6.75 16.47 -19.09
C VAL A 184 8.06 16.11 -18.38
N PHE A 185 9.17 16.07 -19.11
CA PHE A 185 10.49 15.60 -18.65
C PHE A 185 11.45 16.74 -18.26
N VAL A 186 10.93 17.96 -18.09
CA VAL A 186 11.76 19.14 -17.80
C VAL A 186 12.64 18.89 -16.56
N ASN A 187 13.92 19.19 -16.72
CA ASN A 187 14.99 18.98 -15.74
C ASN A 187 14.67 19.75 -14.45
N ARG A 188 14.12 19.09 -13.43
CA ARG A 188 13.85 19.69 -12.11
C ARG A 188 15.13 19.87 -11.26
N LYS A 189 16.30 20.00 -11.89
CA LYS A 189 17.57 20.34 -11.23
C LYS A 189 17.56 21.74 -10.58
N ALA A 190 16.59 22.59 -10.91
CA ALA A 190 16.38 23.88 -10.24
C ALA A 190 15.74 23.77 -8.84
N ASN A 191 15.17 22.61 -8.48
CA ASN A 191 14.59 22.39 -7.15
C ASN A 191 15.48 21.43 -6.36
N LYS A 192 16.16 21.93 -5.33
CA LYS A 192 17.05 21.17 -4.41
C LYS A 192 16.40 19.91 -3.81
N HIS A 193 15.07 19.78 -3.87
CA HIS A 193 14.28 18.65 -3.36
C HIS A 193 13.79 17.65 -4.42
N CYS A 194 14.05 17.86 -5.72
CA CYS A 194 13.56 16.97 -6.78
C CYS A 194 14.72 16.13 -7.35
N ARG A 195 14.82 14.87 -6.88
CA ARG A 195 15.92 13.94 -7.21
C ARG A 195 15.74 13.10 -8.50
N LYS A 196 14.65 13.21 -9.27
CA LYS A 196 14.34 12.20 -10.30
C LYS A 196 14.50 12.70 -11.74
N GLU A 197 15.43 12.08 -12.46
CA GLU A 197 15.56 12.13 -13.93
C GLU A 197 14.50 11.27 -14.66
N PHE A 198 13.66 10.56 -13.88
CA PHE A 198 12.69 9.56 -14.33
C PHE A 198 11.24 10.00 -14.09
N ILE A 199 10.33 9.73 -15.04
CA ILE A 199 8.90 10.09 -14.96
C ILE A 199 8.21 9.36 -13.81
N THR A 200 7.29 10.03 -13.10
CA THR A 200 6.46 9.38 -12.06
C THR A 200 5.21 8.76 -12.67
N ARG A 201 4.63 7.71 -12.04
CA ARG A 201 3.39 7.10 -12.53
C ARG A 201 2.26 8.12 -12.70
N ASN A 202 2.05 8.99 -11.70
CA ASN A 202 1.03 10.04 -11.76
C ASN A 202 1.28 11.04 -12.91
N ALA A 203 2.54 11.35 -13.23
CA ALA A 203 2.85 12.20 -14.37
C ALA A 203 2.58 11.47 -15.69
N PHE A 204 2.90 10.18 -15.77
CA PHE A 204 2.60 9.36 -16.94
C PHE A 204 1.08 9.32 -17.20
N GLU A 205 0.28 8.90 -16.21
CA GLU A 205 -1.18 8.74 -16.34
C GLU A 205 -1.91 10.04 -16.70
N ARG A 206 -1.37 11.21 -16.31
CA ARG A 206 -1.96 12.51 -16.64
C ARG A 206 -1.59 13.03 -18.02
N HIS A 207 -0.37 12.78 -18.49
CA HIS A 207 0.17 13.44 -19.69
C HIS A 207 0.29 12.53 -20.92
N PHE A 208 0.16 11.21 -20.73
CA PHE A 208 0.24 10.19 -21.78
C PHE A 208 -1.08 9.43 -21.86
N THR A 209 -2.08 10.07 -22.48
CA THR A 209 -3.40 9.49 -22.79
C THR A 209 -3.70 9.68 -24.28
N PRO A 210 -4.66 8.94 -24.87
CA PRO A 210 -5.01 9.09 -26.29
C PRO A 210 -5.42 10.50 -26.71
N THR A 211 -5.96 11.30 -25.78
CA THR A 211 -6.37 12.70 -26.00
C THR A 211 -5.21 13.69 -25.89
N THR A 212 -4.17 13.38 -25.10
CA THR A 212 -3.11 14.32 -24.77
C THR A 212 -1.79 14.06 -25.50
N VAL A 213 -1.64 12.89 -26.12
CA VAL A 213 -0.45 12.50 -26.87
C VAL A 213 -0.59 12.85 -28.35
N CYS A 214 0.49 13.34 -28.98
CA CYS A 214 0.54 13.48 -30.43
C CYS A 214 0.78 12.11 -31.06
N TRP A 215 -0.19 11.59 -31.81
CA TRP A 215 -0.16 10.23 -32.36
C TRP A 215 0.97 10.02 -33.36
N GLU A 216 1.25 11.01 -34.21
CA GLU A 216 2.33 10.96 -35.21
C GLU A 216 3.69 10.82 -34.55
N LEU A 217 3.97 11.66 -33.55
CA LEU A 217 5.21 11.60 -32.78
C LEU A 217 5.29 10.32 -31.95
N PHE A 218 4.18 9.88 -31.35
CA PHE A 218 4.15 8.64 -30.58
C PHE A 218 4.51 7.45 -31.46
N ARG A 219 3.87 7.29 -32.63
CA ARG A 219 4.18 6.20 -33.58
C ARG A 219 5.59 6.23 -34.13
N LYS A 220 6.12 7.42 -34.37
CA LYS A 220 7.48 7.59 -34.89
C LYS A 220 8.52 7.01 -33.94
N HIS A 221 8.22 7.02 -32.64
CA HIS A 221 9.19 6.72 -31.59
C HIS A 221 8.85 5.47 -30.77
N VAL A 222 7.56 5.13 -30.64
CA VAL A 222 7.05 3.99 -29.87
C VAL A 222 6.25 3.06 -30.79
N ALA A 223 6.51 1.76 -30.70
CA ALA A 223 5.78 0.74 -31.46
C ALA A 223 4.30 0.68 -31.03
N VAL A 224 3.40 0.64 -32.01
CA VAL A 224 1.94 0.51 -31.83
C VAL A 224 1.46 -0.58 -32.80
N PRO A 225 1.04 -1.77 -32.33
CA PRO A 225 1.03 -2.26 -30.94
C PRO A 225 2.46 -2.45 -30.36
N PRO A 226 2.61 -2.68 -29.05
CA PRO A 226 3.93 -2.80 -28.43
C PRO A 226 4.71 -3.97 -29.03
N ALA A 227 6.02 -3.74 -29.25
CA ALA A 227 6.90 -4.78 -29.76
C ALA A 227 7.10 -5.91 -28.72
N VAL A 228 7.18 -7.15 -29.22
CA VAL A 228 7.62 -8.32 -28.46
C VAL A 228 9.04 -8.07 -27.96
N GLN A 229 9.29 -8.46 -26.71
CA GLN A 229 10.59 -8.33 -26.05
C GLN A 229 11.14 -9.70 -25.69
N ASP A 230 12.46 -9.80 -25.64
CA ASP A 230 13.16 -11.01 -25.19
C ASP A 230 13.25 -11.09 -23.65
N GLY A 231 13.18 -9.94 -22.97
CA GLY A 231 13.21 -9.82 -21.52
C GLY A 231 11.81 -9.60 -20.92
N GLY A 232 11.50 -10.31 -19.83
CA GLY A 232 10.27 -10.13 -19.06
C GLY A 232 10.49 -9.39 -17.75
N LEU A 233 9.40 -9.17 -17.01
CA LEU A 233 9.47 -8.70 -15.64
C LEU A 233 10.18 -9.70 -14.74
N LYS A 234 10.92 -9.15 -13.77
CA LYS A 234 11.57 -9.92 -12.71
C LYS A 234 11.01 -9.46 -11.36
N LEU A 235 10.91 -10.42 -10.45
CA LEU A 235 10.66 -10.12 -9.05
C LEU A 235 11.97 -9.60 -8.47
N GLU A 236 12.00 -8.31 -8.08
CA GLU A 236 13.18 -7.66 -7.48
C GLU A 236 13.32 -8.11 -6.03
N LYS A 237 12.27 -7.92 -5.24
CA LYS A 237 12.24 -8.26 -3.82
C LYS A 237 10.82 -8.40 -3.28
N ILE A 238 10.73 -9.13 -2.18
CA ILE A 238 9.55 -9.17 -1.31
C ILE A 238 9.98 -8.65 0.06
N SER A 239 9.20 -7.75 0.64
CA SER A 239 9.44 -7.26 2.00
C SER A 239 8.15 -7.19 2.81
N PHE A 240 8.27 -7.32 4.13
CA PHE A 240 7.13 -7.34 5.03
C PHE A 240 7.19 -6.13 5.96
N SER A 241 6.05 -5.53 6.22
CA SER A 241 5.94 -4.43 7.19
C SER A 241 4.68 -4.59 8.03
N GLY A 242 4.84 -4.54 9.34
CA GLY A 242 3.73 -4.62 10.30
C GLY A 242 2.74 -3.46 10.13
N PRO A 243 1.48 -3.65 10.55
CA PRO A 243 0.50 -2.57 10.52
C PRO A 243 0.82 -1.48 11.53
N THR A 244 0.10 -0.36 11.40
CA THR A 244 0.03 0.64 12.47
C THR A 244 -1.21 0.35 13.31
N VAL A 245 -1.01 0.21 14.62
CA VAL A 245 -2.10 -0.06 15.57
C VAL A 245 -2.23 1.09 16.55
N PHE A 246 -3.43 1.25 17.11
CA PHE A 246 -3.75 2.35 18.01
C PHE A 246 -4.24 1.81 19.35
N LEU A 247 -3.62 2.29 20.41
CA LEU A 247 -3.94 1.91 21.78
C LEU A 247 -4.43 3.15 22.54
N ALA A 248 -5.65 3.12 23.04
CA ALA A 248 -6.25 4.21 23.79
C ALA A 248 -6.37 3.87 25.27
N GLY A 249 -6.45 4.89 26.10
CA GLY A 249 -6.73 4.75 27.52
C GLY A 249 -6.84 6.10 28.21
N ARG A 250 -6.79 6.11 29.53
CA ARG A 250 -6.74 7.31 30.36
C ARG A 250 -5.54 7.28 31.28
N TYR A 251 -4.87 8.42 31.45
CA TYR A 251 -3.75 8.52 32.38
C TYR A 251 -4.01 9.51 33.50
N ASN A 252 -3.57 9.15 34.69
CA ASN A 252 -3.39 10.03 35.81
C ASN A 252 -1.91 10.36 35.95
N LYS A 253 -1.59 11.64 36.10
CA LYS A 253 -0.24 12.11 36.39
C LYS A 253 -0.17 12.51 37.86
N ILE A 254 0.60 11.75 38.61
CA ILE A 254 0.72 11.87 40.07
C ILE A 254 1.86 12.83 40.43
N SER A 255 2.95 12.80 39.66
CA SER A 255 4.14 13.65 39.87
C SER A 255 3.92 15.10 39.42
N ARG A 256 4.59 16.04 40.09
CA ARG A 256 4.72 17.46 39.69
C ARG A 256 6.08 17.78 39.03
N GLU A 257 6.85 16.76 38.71
CA GLU A 257 8.20 16.91 38.14
C GLU A 257 8.33 16.11 36.84
N LEU A 258 7.20 15.92 36.14
CA LEU A 258 7.12 15.05 34.95
C LEU A 258 6.48 15.79 33.78
N SER A 259 7.16 15.85 32.64
CA SER A 259 6.57 16.38 31.41
C SER A 259 5.64 15.34 30.76
N GLN A 260 4.66 15.79 29.98
CA GLN A 260 3.76 14.88 29.27
C GLN A 260 4.48 14.14 28.11
N THR A 261 5.31 14.87 27.38
CA THR A 261 6.14 14.36 26.27
C THR A 261 7.62 14.61 26.56
N PRO A 262 8.56 13.93 25.88
CA PRO A 262 10.00 14.12 26.11
C PRO A 262 10.38 15.60 26.00
N TRP A 263 10.96 16.16 27.07
CA TRP A 263 11.35 17.56 27.10
C TRP A 263 12.82 17.72 26.75
N ILE A 264 13.09 18.10 25.49
CA ILE A 264 14.44 18.31 24.96
C ILE A 264 14.53 19.76 24.47
N LEU A 265 15.50 20.51 24.99
CA LEU A 265 15.77 21.90 24.61
C LEU A 265 17.23 21.99 24.15
N ASP A 266 17.47 22.48 22.93
CA ASP A 266 18.80 22.59 22.33
C ASP A 266 19.60 21.26 22.37
N GLY A 267 18.91 20.14 22.11
CA GLY A 267 19.48 18.80 22.17
C GLY A 267 19.78 18.28 23.59
N LYS A 268 19.54 19.09 24.64
CA LYS A 268 19.71 18.70 26.04
C LYS A 268 18.39 18.30 26.65
N ARG A 269 18.35 17.08 27.18
CA ARG A 269 17.22 16.53 27.92
C ARG A 269 17.03 17.29 29.24
N LYS A 270 15.84 17.82 29.48
CA LYS A 270 15.49 18.60 30.68
C LYS A 270 14.92 17.76 31.81
N MET A 271 14.34 16.61 31.49
CA MET A 271 13.75 15.68 32.46
C MET A 271 14.12 14.25 32.11
N GLU A 272 14.30 13.43 33.14
CA GLU A 272 14.69 12.03 32.96
C GLU A 272 13.62 11.21 32.23
N ASN A 273 12.33 11.47 32.46
CA ASN A 273 11.23 10.74 31.85
C ASN A 273 10.07 11.70 31.49
N SER A 274 9.11 11.17 30.74
CA SER A 274 7.83 11.80 30.44
C SER A 274 6.68 10.80 30.55
N VAL A 275 5.43 11.26 30.59
CA VAL A 275 4.24 10.38 30.57
C VAL A 275 4.32 9.41 29.38
N GLN A 276 4.60 9.94 28.17
CA GLN A 276 4.79 9.15 26.96
C GLN A 276 5.87 8.07 27.11
N GLU A 277 7.04 8.42 27.64
CA GLU A 277 8.16 7.46 27.72
C GLU A 277 7.94 6.37 28.75
N ILE A 278 7.26 6.68 29.86
CA ILE A 278 6.90 5.66 30.85
C ILE A 278 5.93 4.64 30.22
N MET A 279 4.91 5.11 29.50
CA MET A 279 4.00 4.23 28.77
C MET A 279 4.72 3.44 27.68
N ALA A 280 5.54 4.10 26.88
CA ALA A 280 6.20 3.48 25.73
C ALA A 280 7.16 2.36 26.15
N LYS A 281 7.89 2.51 27.26
CA LYS A 281 8.78 1.48 27.82
C LYS A 281 8.04 0.18 28.16
N VAL A 282 6.76 0.27 28.52
CA VAL A 282 5.93 -0.89 28.92
C VAL A 282 5.19 -1.46 27.71
N VAL A 283 4.64 -0.60 26.85
CA VAL A 283 3.80 -1.01 25.71
C VAL A 283 4.62 -1.52 24.54
N ALA A 284 5.73 -0.88 24.19
CA ALA A 284 6.50 -1.20 22.99
C ALA A 284 7.01 -2.66 22.91
N PRO A 285 7.52 -3.27 24.00
CA PRO A 285 7.95 -4.67 23.98
C PRO A 285 6.84 -5.66 23.59
N TYR A 286 5.59 -5.40 23.98
CA TYR A 286 4.47 -6.29 23.65
C TYR A 286 4.21 -6.35 22.14
N PHE A 287 4.32 -5.20 21.48
CA PHE A 287 4.14 -5.04 20.03
C PHE A 287 5.43 -5.25 19.23
N GLY A 288 6.56 -5.55 19.89
CA GLY A 288 7.84 -5.83 19.22
C GLY A 288 8.47 -4.61 18.53
N VAL A 289 8.20 -3.40 19.01
CA VAL A 289 8.71 -2.15 18.41
C VAL A 289 9.65 -1.42 19.36
N ALA A 290 10.35 -0.40 18.84
CA ALA A 290 11.15 0.49 19.66
C ALA A 290 10.24 1.45 20.46
N ASP A 291 10.59 1.75 21.70
CA ASP A 291 9.90 2.74 22.53
C ASP A 291 9.84 4.13 21.88
N GLN A 292 10.89 4.55 21.17
CA GLN A 292 10.90 5.85 20.49
C GLN A 292 10.02 5.91 19.23
N SER A 293 9.54 4.78 18.70
CA SER A 293 8.66 4.79 17.52
C SER A 293 7.20 5.07 17.85
N LEU A 294 6.82 5.02 19.13
CA LEU A 294 5.45 5.28 19.57
C LEU A 294 5.13 6.78 19.49
N ILE A 295 4.00 7.10 18.85
CA ILE A 295 3.50 8.46 18.72
C ILE A 295 2.37 8.64 19.75
N PHE A 296 2.61 9.51 20.74
CA PHE A 296 1.63 9.81 21.78
C PHE A 296 0.78 11.02 21.39
N SER A 297 -0.54 10.89 21.56
CA SER A 297 -1.51 11.97 21.45
C SER A 297 -2.43 11.94 22.66
N SER A 298 -2.87 13.11 23.14
CA SER A 298 -3.78 13.21 24.28
C SER A 298 -4.79 14.32 24.07
N SER A 299 -5.92 14.23 24.79
CA SER A 299 -6.97 15.25 24.73
C SER A 299 -6.57 16.46 25.58
N GLY A 300 -5.70 17.31 25.02
CA GLY A 300 -5.03 18.43 25.69
C GLY A 300 -3.77 18.05 26.47
N ARG A 301 -3.23 19.04 27.20
CA ARG A 301 -1.96 18.95 27.94
C ARG A 301 -2.05 19.63 29.29
N GLU A 302 -1.23 19.17 30.24
CA GLU A 302 -0.97 19.86 31.50
C GLU A 302 0.51 20.24 31.62
N ASP A 303 0.77 21.28 32.41
CA ASP A 303 2.14 21.71 32.72
C ASP A 303 2.88 20.68 33.56
N VAL A 304 4.20 20.80 33.60
CA VAL A 304 5.12 19.90 34.32
C VAL A 304 4.73 19.76 35.79
N ASP A 305 4.41 20.87 36.45
CA ASP A 305 4.11 20.95 37.87
C ASP A 305 2.64 20.69 38.20
N VAL A 306 1.81 20.41 37.20
CA VAL A 306 0.39 20.11 37.36
C VAL A 306 0.15 18.60 37.37
N ARG A 307 -0.65 18.15 38.34
CA ARG A 307 -1.13 16.77 38.43
C ARG A 307 -2.42 16.60 37.63
N CYS A 308 -2.61 15.42 37.04
CA CYS A 308 -3.86 15.02 36.38
C CYS A 308 -4.49 13.88 37.18
N LEU A 309 -5.60 14.14 37.88
CA LEU A 309 -6.23 13.23 38.84
C LEU A 309 -7.66 12.85 38.41
N GLY A 310 -8.41 12.18 39.29
CA GLY A 310 -9.79 11.74 39.00
C GLY A 310 -9.82 10.69 37.90
N GLU A 311 -10.74 10.85 36.94
CA GLU A 311 -10.86 9.94 35.80
C GLU A 311 -9.64 9.94 34.87
N GLY A 312 -8.73 10.89 35.01
CA GLY A 312 -7.55 10.99 34.15
C GLY A 312 -7.83 11.57 32.78
N ARG A 313 -6.77 11.79 32.02
CA ARG A 313 -6.81 12.38 30.67
C ARG A 313 -6.81 11.28 29.61
N PRO A 314 -7.75 11.31 28.65
CA PRO A 314 -7.71 10.40 27.50
C PRO A 314 -6.44 10.57 26.67
N PHE A 315 -5.85 9.45 26.26
CA PHE A 315 -4.69 9.40 25.38
C PHE A 315 -4.84 8.30 24.32
N VAL A 316 -4.03 8.41 23.27
CA VAL A 316 -3.81 7.39 22.25
C VAL A 316 -2.31 7.25 21.99
N LEU A 317 -1.84 6.01 21.88
CA LEU A 317 -0.54 5.62 21.38
C LEU A 317 -0.72 5.03 19.98
N GLU A 318 -0.16 5.69 18.97
CA GLU A 318 0.01 5.13 17.63
C GLU A 318 1.33 4.35 17.58
N ILE A 319 1.23 3.08 17.21
CA ILE A 319 2.31 2.09 17.26
C ILE A 319 2.55 1.62 15.82
N PRO A 320 3.50 2.25 15.10
CA PRO A 320 3.80 1.88 13.72
C PRO A 320 4.62 0.59 13.64
N TYR A 321 4.47 -0.15 12.54
CA TYR A 321 5.23 -1.38 12.23
C TYR A 321 5.12 -2.47 13.30
N ALA A 322 3.95 -2.60 13.92
CA ALA A 322 3.72 -3.53 15.02
C ALA A 322 3.87 -4.99 14.56
N PHE A 323 4.45 -5.82 15.42
CA PHE A 323 4.51 -7.28 15.24
C PHE A 323 3.23 -7.99 15.71
N LYS A 324 2.33 -7.27 16.39
CA LYS A 324 1.01 -7.75 16.83
C LYS A 324 -0.07 -6.74 16.47
N ASP A 325 -1.25 -7.23 16.11
CA ASP A 325 -2.42 -6.40 15.78
C ASP A 325 -3.58 -6.49 16.78
N TYR A 326 -3.34 -7.10 17.94
CA TYR A 326 -4.34 -7.31 18.98
C TYR A 326 -3.74 -7.06 20.36
N LEU A 327 -4.60 -6.83 21.35
CA LEU A 327 -4.25 -6.73 22.77
C LEU A 327 -5.07 -7.75 23.56
N LYS A 328 -4.40 -8.56 24.36
CA LYS A 328 -5.08 -9.45 25.33
C LYS A 328 -5.46 -8.64 26.56
N GLU A 329 -6.64 -8.89 27.11
CA GLU A 329 -7.12 -8.25 28.34
C GLU A 329 -6.12 -8.40 29.50
N SER A 330 -5.62 -9.61 29.73
CA SER A 330 -4.60 -9.86 30.76
C SER A 330 -3.31 -9.07 30.53
N ALA A 331 -2.91 -8.87 29.28
CA ALA A 331 -1.72 -8.08 28.96
C ALA A 331 -1.98 -6.58 29.18
N ALA A 332 -3.20 -6.10 28.92
CA ALA A 332 -3.59 -4.73 29.23
C ALA A 332 -3.51 -4.48 30.74
N GLU A 333 -4.08 -5.36 31.56
CA GLU A 333 -4.03 -5.28 33.03
C GLU A 333 -2.58 -5.32 33.56
N GLU A 334 -1.74 -6.21 33.02
CA GLU A 334 -0.32 -6.29 33.37
C GLU A 334 0.43 -4.99 33.02
N MET A 335 0.13 -4.37 31.88
CA MET A 335 0.72 -3.09 31.49
C MET A 335 0.28 -1.95 32.42
N GLU A 336 -1.00 -1.90 32.80
CA GLU A 336 -1.52 -0.92 33.75
C GLU A 336 -0.80 -1.04 35.10
N GLN A 337 -0.67 -2.26 35.63
CA GLN A 337 0.06 -2.54 36.89
C GLN A 337 1.56 -2.21 36.80
N ALA A 338 2.20 -2.54 35.67
CA ALA A 338 3.62 -2.24 35.45
C ALA A 338 3.89 -0.72 35.39
N ILE A 339 2.95 0.06 34.84
CA ILE A 339 3.04 1.51 34.79
C ILE A 339 2.80 2.11 36.19
N ASP A 340 1.85 1.58 36.95
CA ASP A 340 1.59 2.00 38.34
C ASP A 340 2.82 1.85 39.25
N ALA A 341 3.68 0.86 38.99
CA ALA A 341 4.92 0.66 39.72
C ALA A 341 5.88 1.86 39.63
N SER A 342 5.76 2.71 38.60
CA SER A 342 6.52 3.96 38.48
C SER A 342 6.19 4.96 39.59
N LYS A 343 4.97 4.92 40.14
CA LYS A 343 4.38 5.92 41.07
C LYS A 343 4.32 7.35 40.53
N LEU A 344 4.71 7.57 39.26
CA LEU A 344 4.73 8.87 38.61
C LEU A 344 3.43 9.11 37.84
N ILE A 345 2.92 8.05 37.22
CA ILE A 345 1.66 8.01 36.49
C ILE A 345 0.92 6.71 36.82
N SER A 346 -0.37 6.70 36.52
CA SER A 346 -1.22 5.51 36.48
C SER A 346 -2.04 5.55 35.21
N ILE A 347 -2.34 4.40 34.62
CA ILE A 347 -3.20 4.32 33.43
C ILE A 347 -4.35 3.34 33.66
N LYS A 348 -5.44 3.55 32.93
CA LYS A 348 -6.62 2.68 32.96
C LYS A 348 -7.34 2.65 31.62
N ASP A 349 -8.24 1.68 31.47
CA ASP A 349 -9.11 1.49 30.31
C ASP A 349 -8.31 1.25 29.02
N LEU A 350 -7.15 0.58 29.13
CA LEU A 350 -6.24 0.35 28.01
C LEU A 350 -6.86 -0.60 26.97
N GLN A 351 -7.08 -0.11 25.76
CA GLN A 351 -7.82 -0.84 24.72
C GLN A 351 -7.34 -0.51 23.30
N MET A 352 -7.52 -1.46 22.39
CA MET A 352 -7.29 -1.24 20.95
C MET A 352 -8.43 -0.41 20.37
N VAL A 353 -8.10 0.58 19.55
CA VAL A 353 -9.08 1.44 18.86
C VAL A 353 -8.76 1.54 17.38
N GLU A 354 -9.75 1.91 16.57
CA GLU A 354 -9.53 2.21 15.16
C GLU A 354 -9.01 3.63 14.94
N ARG A 355 -8.37 3.87 13.79
CA ARG A 355 -7.82 5.19 13.44
C ARG A 355 -8.89 6.29 13.45
N ASP A 356 -10.10 5.97 13.06
CA ASP A 356 -11.19 6.93 12.92
C ASP A 356 -11.67 7.44 14.30
N GLU A 357 -11.45 6.68 15.37
CA GLU A 357 -11.79 7.07 16.74
C GLU A 357 -10.84 8.13 17.33
N LEU A 358 -9.66 8.36 16.72
CA LEU A 358 -8.73 9.40 17.15
C LEU A 358 -9.34 10.81 17.06
N VAL A 359 -10.39 10.99 16.26
CA VAL A 359 -11.15 12.25 16.16
C VAL A 359 -11.73 12.64 17.52
N HIS A 360 -12.12 11.66 18.36
CA HIS A 360 -12.67 11.93 19.70
C HIS A 360 -11.66 12.52 20.67
N ILE A 361 -10.37 12.23 20.51
CA ILE A 361 -9.30 12.83 21.31
C ILE A 361 -9.22 14.34 21.05
N LYS A 362 -9.27 14.72 19.76
CA LYS A 362 -9.23 16.12 19.32
C LYS A 362 -10.47 16.89 19.72
N GLN A 363 -11.67 16.35 19.44
CA GLN A 363 -12.93 16.97 19.85
C GLN A 363 -13.02 17.13 21.38
N GLY A 364 -12.55 16.13 22.12
CA GLY A 364 -12.51 16.20 23.58
C GLY A 364 -11.64 17.35 24.11
N GLU A 365 -10.63 17.79 23.37
CA GLU A 365 -9.73 18.86 23.79
C GLU A 365 -10.41 20.23 23.74
N GLU A 366 -11.22 20.45 22.70
CA GLU A 366 -11.89 21.71 22.36
C GLU A 366 -13.20 21.89 23.13
N ASP A 367 -14.02 20.84 23.21
CA ASP A 367 -15.43 20.99 23.64
C ASP A 367 -15.68 20.59 25.10
N LYS A 368 -14.80 19.78 25.72
CA LYS A 368 -15.07 19.23 27.05
C LYS A 368 -14.61 20.17 28.17
N ARG A 369 -15.47 20.28 29.18
CA ARG A 369 -15.16 21.00 30.42
C ARG A 369 -14.05 20.29 31.19
N LYS A 370 -13.13 21.08 31.74
CA LYS A 370 -12.01 20.63 32.57
C LYS A 370 -12.22 21.17 33.99
N PHE A 371 -12.02 20.32 35.00
CA PHE A 371 -12.16 20.69 36.40
C PHE A 371 -10.80 20.82 37.06
N TYR A 372 -10.57 21.92 37.78
CA TYR A 372 -9.30 22.23 38.41
C TYR A 372 -9.49 22.47 39.91
N ARG A 373 -8.47 22.09 40.69
CA ARG A 373 -8.35 22.45 42.09
C ARG A 373 -6.99 23.10 42.31
N ALA A 374 -6.99 24.37 42.69
CA ALA A 374 -5.79 25.14 43.00
C ALA A 374 -5.69 25.41 44.50
N LEU A 375 -4.45 25.45 45.01
CA LEU A 375 -4.16 26.04 46.31
C LEU A 375 -3.81 27.51 46.05
N CYS A 376 -4.68 28.42 46.51
CA CYS A 376 -4.48 29.85 46.35
C CYS A 376 -3.93 30.42 47.66
N VAL A 377 -2.84 31.18 47.57
CA VAL A 377 -2.24 31.89 48.71
C VAL A 377 -2.46 33.38 48.46
N ILE A 378 -2.89 34.09 49.50
CA ILE A 378 -3.07 35.54 49.50
C ILE A 378 -2.03 36.15 50.45
N ASP A 379 -1.51 37.32 50.08
CA ASP A 379 -0.40 37.96 50.82
C ASP A 379 -0.82 38.43 52.21
N GLU A 380 -2.08 38.84 52.36
CA GLU A 380 -2.71 39.24 53.62
C GLU A 380 -4.09 38.57 53.75
N PRO A 381 -4.59 38.32 54.98
CA PRO A 381 -5.84 37.60 55.23
C PRO A 381 -7.11 38.20 54.61
#